data_AF-A0A959PF98-F1
#
_entry.id   AF-A0A959PF98-F1
#
_cell.length_a   1.000
_cell.length_b   1.000
_cell.length_c   1.000
_cell.angle_alpha   90.00
_cell.angle_beta   90.00
_cell.angle_gamma   90.00
#
_symmetry.space_group_name_H-M   'P 1'
#
loop_
_entity.id
_entity.type
_entity.pdbx_description
1 polymer ?
#
loop_
_entity_poly.entity_id
_entity_poly.type
_entity_poly.pdbx_seq_one_letter_code
_entity_poly.pdbx_strand_id
1 'polypeptide(L)'
;DAIYYPTWRAYFLNLLIHNYFFPDTAYNLIGFSKQNDILYAHVEQAYVSLTAPTDLEQVKSFLVHNGFRNTRNNDYLNEELGIILEDLHDENVLTRNGLLYFIDTVFYLTAQYE
;
A
#
# COMPACT_ATOMS: atom_id res chain seq x y z
N ASP A 1 -6.44 -13.73 8.19
CA ASP A 1 -5.38 -13.27 7.29
C ASP A 1 -5.83 -13.41 5.84
N ALA A 2 -5.59 -12.38 5.03
CA ALA A 2 -6.09 -12.18 3.65
C ALA A 2 -7.52 -11.62 3.48
N ILE A 3 -8.06 -10.87 4.45
CA ILE A 3 -9.41 -10.26 4.32
C ILE A 3 -9.51 -9.35 3.08
N TYR A 4 -8.42 -8.66 2.73
CA TYR A 4 -8.36 -7.76 1.58
C TYR A 4 -8.08 -8.46 0.24
N TYR A 5 -7.52 -9.68 0.24
CA TYR A 5 -7.02 -10.30 -1.00
C TYR A 5 -7.67 -11.66 -1.25
N PRO A 6 -8.51 -11.79 -2.30
CA PRO A 6 -9.20 -13.05 -2.58
C PRO A 6 -8.27 -14.15 -3.14
N THR A 7 -7.07 -13.79 -3.62
CA THR A 7 -6.11 -14.72 -4.21
C THR A 7 -4.67 -14.33 -3.87
N TRP A 8 -3.75 -15.30 -3.93
CA TRP A 8 -2.30 -15.06 -3.86
C TRP A 8 -1.81 -14.09 -4.93
N ARG A 9 -2.39 -14.15 -6.15
CA ARG A 9 -2.05 -13.22 -7.23
C ARG A 9 -2.36 -11.78 -6.83
N ALA A 10 -3.54 -11.53 -6.26
CA ALA A 10 -3.92 -10.20 -5.80
C ALA A 10 -2.98 -9.70 -4.69
N TYR A 11 -2.64 -10.56 -3.72
CA TYR A 11 -1.69 -10.22 -2.66
C TYR A 11 -0.29 -9.87 -3.20
N PHE A 12 0.29 -10.70 -4.09
CA PHE A 12 1.62 -10.40 -4.64
C PHE A 12 1.62 -9.18 -5.55
N LEU A 13 0.53 -8.96 -6.29
CA LEU A 13 0.38 -7.77 -7.11
C LEU A 13 0.34 -6.51 -6.25
N ASN A 14 -0.36 -6.54 -5.11
CA ASN A 14 -0.30 -5.45 -4.13
C ASN A 14 1.14 -5.14 -3.70
N LEU A 15 1.93 -6.16 -3.34
CA LEU A 15 3.33 -5.96 -2.95
C LEU A 15 4.16 -5.35 -4.09
N LEU A 16 3.97 -5.82 -5.33
CA LEU A 16 4.68 -5.29 -6.49
C LEU A 16 4.34 -3.83 -6.77
N ILE A 17 3.06 -3.47 -6.69
CA ILE A 17 2.60 -2.09 -6.92
C ILE A 17 3.09 -1.19 -5.77
N HIS A 18 3.01 -1.64 -4.52
CA HIS A 18 3.57 -0.93 -3.38
C HIS A 18 5.06 -0.64 -3.58
N ASN A 19 5.85 -1.66 -3.90
CA ASN A 19 7.29 -1.51 -4.09
C ASN A 19 7.65 -0.59 -5.26
N TYR A 20 6.81 -0.53 -6.29
CA TYR A 20 6.99 0.36 -7.43
C TYR A 20 6.78 1.83 -7.04
N PHE A 21 5.71 2.14 -6.31
CA PHE A 21 5.41 3.52 -5.90
C PHE A 21 6.20 3.99 -4.68
N PHE A 22 6.52 3.09 -3.75
CA PHE A 22 7.09 3.39 -2.44
C PHE A 22 8.36 2.57 -2.19
N PRO A 23 9.45 2.81 -2.95
CA PRO A 23 10.67 2.01 -2.85
C PRO A 23 11.36 2.11 -1.48
N ASP A 24 11.18 3.22 -0.75
CA ASP A 24 11.77 3.42 0.58
C ASP A 24 11.14 2.53 1.67
N THR A 25 9.96 1.99 1.41
CA THR A 25 9.20 1.06 2.27
C THR A 25 8.90 -0.25 1.55
N ALA A 26 9.69 -0.61 0.55
CA ALA A 26 9.48 -1.83 -0.22
C ALA A 26 9.47 -3.08 0.67
N TYR A 27 8.52 -3.97 0.40
CA TYR A 27 8.46 -5.30 0.99
C TYR A 27 9.44 -6.25 0.31
N ASN A 28 10.18 -7.03 1.11
CA ASN A 28 10.98 -8.15 0.66
C ASN A 28 10.25 -9.46 1.00
N LEU A 29 9.93 -10.28 0.00
CA LEU A 29 9.41 -11.63 0.24
C LEU A 29 10.56 -12.52 0.72
N ILE A 30 10.58 -12.84 2.02
CA ILE A 30 11.65 -13.63 2.63
C ILE A 30 11.40 -15.13 2.55
N GLY A 31 10.16 -15.55 2.30
CA GLY A 31 9.82 -16.94 2.06
C GLY A 31 8.41 -17.30 2.48
N PHE A 32 8.20 -18.60 2.69
CA PHE A 32 6.91 -19.16 3.04
C PHE A 32 7.03 -20.14 4.20
N SER A 33 6.00 -20.20 5.04
CA SER A 33 5.87 -21.26 6.04
C SER A 33 4.51 -21.92 5.94
N LYS A 34 4.42 -23.20 6.31
CA LYS A 34 3.15 -23.91 6.39
C LYS A 34 2.88 -24.35 7.83
N GLN A 35 1.72 -23.99 8.37
CA GLN A 35 1.28 -24.39 9.71
C GLN A 35 -0.20 -24.78 9.66
N ASN A 36 -0.56 -25.95 10.21
CA ASN A 36 -1.94 -26.47 10.23
C ASN A 36 -2.63 -26.43 8.85
N ASP A 37 -1.88 -26.83 7.82
CA ASP A 37 -2.30 -26.79 6.41
C ASP A 37 -2.56 -25.41 5.79
N ILE A 38 -2.27 -24.33 6.53
CA ILE A 38 -2.32 -22.95 6.04
C ILE A 38 -0.92 -22.52 5.58
N LEU A 39 -0.83 -21.99 4.37
CA LEU A 39 0.39 -21.39 3.82
C LEU A 39 0.43 -19.90 4.16
N TYR A 40 1.56 -19.45 4.70
CA TYR A 40 1.83 -18.05 5.03
C TYR A 40 3.00 -17.55 4.19
N ALA A 41 2.88 -16.33 3.64
CA ALA A 41 4.01 -15.60 3.09
C ALA A 41 4.61 -14.73 4.18
N HIS A 42 5.93 -14.75 4.26
CA HIS A 42 6.69 -13.88 5.15
C HIS A 42 7.26 -12.74 4.33
N VAL A 43 6.95 -11.52 4.72
CA VAL A 43 7.51 -10.31 4.14
C VAL A 43 8.24 -9.51 5.20
N GLU A 44 9.33 -8.87 4.80
CA GLU A 44 10.08 -7.92 5.61
C GLU A 44 9.90 -6.52 5.01
N GLN A 45 9.73 -5.50 5.85
CA GLN A 45 9.66 -4.10 5.46
C GLN A 45 10.63 -3.28 6.33
N ALA A 46 11.22 -2.25 5.76
CA ALA A 46 12.10 -1.35 6.52
C ALA A 46 11.34 -0.64 7.65
N TYR A 47 11.94 -0.60 8.84
CA TYR A 47 11.38 0.15 9.96
C TYR A 47 11.53 1.66 9.73
N VAL A 48 10.42 2.40 9.84
CA VAL A 48 10.38 3.86 9.72
C VAL A 48 10.02 4.50 11.06
N SER A 49 10.90 5.37 11.56
CA SER A 49 10.63 6.17 12.77
C SER A 49 9.86 7.45 12.44
N LEU A 50 8.80 7.73 13.19
CA LEU A 50 8.04 8.98 13.11
C LEU A 50 8.79 10.15 13.74
N THR A 51 8.78 11.30 13.08
CA THR A 51 9.26 12.57 13.67
C THR A 51 8.13 13.55 13.96
N ALA A 52 6.96 13.32 13.37
CA ALA A 52 5.76 14.13 13.53
C ALA A 52 4.51 13.30 13.23
N PRO A 53 3.32 13.72 13.69
CA PRO A 53 2.05 13.21 13.21
C PRO A 53 1.90 13.41 11.71
N THR A 54 1.21 12.49 11.04
CA THR A 54 0.94 12.58 9.60
C THR A 54 -0.22 13.52 9.33
N ASP A 55 -0.04 14.44 8.38
CA ASP A 55 -1.09 15.34 7.90
C ASP A 55 -1.81 14.73 6.69
N LEU A 56 -3.07 14.34 6.86
CA LEU A 56 -3.87 13.70 5.81
C LEU A 56 -4.12 14.64 4.61
N GLU A 57 -4.13 15.96 4.80
CA GLU A 57 -4.25 16.89 3.68
C GLU A 57 -2.96 16.93 2.85
N GLN A 58 -1.80 16.75 3.50
CA GLN A 58 -0.53 16.57 2.79
C GLN A 58 -0.51 15.28 1.97
N VAL A 59 -1.01 14.17 2.54
CA VAL A 59 -1.15 12.88 1.84
C VAL A 59 -2.07 13.01 0.62
N LYS A 60 -3.23 13.63 0.80
CA LYS A 60 -4.19 13.88 -0.28
C LYS A 60 -3.59 14.73 -1.38
N SER A 61 -2.91 15.83 -1.01
CA SER A 61 -2.22 16.69 -1.96
C SER A 61 -1.15 15.91 -2.74
N PHE A 62 -0.32 15.13 -2.06
CA PHE A 62 0.69 14.28 -2.69
C PHE A 62 0.08 13.32 -3.73
N LEU A 63 -1.01 12.63 -3.38
CA LEU A 63 -1.66 11.67 -4.28
C LEU A 63 -2.29 12.38 -5.49
N VAL A 64 -2.96 13.52 -5.29
CA VAL A 64 -3.54 14.33 -6.38
C VAL A 64 -2.47 14.82 -7.35
N HIS A 65 -1.31 15.27 -6.86
CA HIS A 65 -0.20 15.67 -7.72
C HIS A 65 0.38 14.49 -8.53
N ASN A 66 0.18 13.26 -8.08
CA ASN A 66 0.60 12.02 -8.77
C ASN A 66 -0.53 11.36 -9.57
N GLY A 67 -1.60 12.10 -9.90
CA GLY A 67 -2.67 11.63 -10.80
C GLY A 67 -3.72 10.75 -10.13
N PHE A 68 -3.70 10.59 -8.81
CA PHE A 68 -4.76 9.92 -8.08
C PHE A 68 -5.91 10.88 -7.74
N ARG A 69 -7.14 10.45 -7.98
CA ARG A 69 -8.35 11.16 -7.55
C ARG A 69 -8.93 10.46 -6.32
N ASN A 70 -9.19 11.22 -5.27
CA ASN A 70 -9.93 10.72 -4.12
C ASN A 70 -11.36 10.32 -4.54
N THR A 71 -11.80 9.12 -4.14
CA THR A 71 -13.12 8.58 -4.49
C THR A 71 -14.07 8.66 -3.30
N ARG A 72 -13.67 8.12 -2.15
CA ARG A 72 -14.42 8.12 -0.89
C ARG A 72 -13.43 8.02 0.27
N ASN A 73 -13.68 8.72 1.38
CA ASN A 73 -12.80 8.68 2.56
C ASN A 73 -11.33 8.92 2.15
N ASN A 74 -10.43 7.98 2.44
CA ASN A 74 -9.04 8.00 2.03
C ASN A 74 -8.74 6.95 0.95
N ASP A 75 -9.74 6.61 0.14
CA ASP A 75 -9.59 5.73 -1.02
C ASP A 75 -9.31 6.59 -2.27
N TYR A 76 -8.45 6.10 -3.15
CA TYR A 76 -7.96 6.82 -4.30
C TYR A 76 -7.96 5.96 -5.56
N LEU A 77 -8.23 6.60 -6.71
CA LEU A 77 -8.25 5.96 -8.01
C LEU A 77 -7.31 6.71 -8.97
N ASN A 78 -6.44 5.98 -9.64
CA ASN A 78 -5.72 6.44 -10.81
C ASN A 78 -6.34 5.75 -12.05
N GLU A 79 -7.16 6.49 -12.80
CA GLU A 79 -7.91 5.96 -13.95
C GLU A 79 -6.99 5.58 -15.12
N GLU A 80 -5.88 6.32 -15.31
CA GLU A 80 -4.92 6.08 -16.39
C GLU A 80 -4.14 4.78 -16.19
N LEU A 81 -3.74 4.50 -14.93
CA LEU A 81 -3.03 3.28 -14.57
C LEU A 81 -3.97 2.12 -14.24
N GLY A 82 -5.26 2.38 -14.06
CA GLY A 82 -6.23 1.38 -13.62
C GLY A 82 -5.97 0.88 -12.20
N ILE A 83 -5.53 1.76 -11.29
CA ILE A 83 -5.12 1.39 -9.93
C ILE A 83 -6.07 2.02 -8.91
N ILE A 84 -6.51 1.22 -7.95
CA ILE A 84 -7.23 1.65 -6.75
C ILE A 84 -6.29 1.48 -5.56
N LEU A 85 -6.20 2.51 -4.72
CA LEU A 85 -5.42 2.54 -3.48
C LEU A 85 -6.36 2.80 -2.31
N GLU A 86 -6.44 1.85 -1.39
CA GLU A 86 -7.29 1.87 -0.19
C GLU A 86 -6.44 1.73 1.09
N ASP A 87 -7.13 1.76 2.23
CA ASP A 87 -6.57 1.57 3.57
C ASP A 87 -5.53 2.64 3.96
N LEU A 88 -5.65 3.84 3.40
CA LEU A 88 -4.82 4.98 3.80
C LEU A 88 -5.43 5.65 5.03
N HIS A 89 -4.75 5.52 6.16
CA HIS A 89 -5.03 6.30 7.36
C HIS A 89 -3.71 6.80 7.94
N ASP A 90 -3.80 7.65 8.96
CA ASP A 90 -2.64 8.25 9.64
C ASP A 90 -1.71 7.21 10.29
N GLU A 91 -2.19 6.00 10.58
CA GLU A 91 -1.34 4.87 11.02
C GLU A 91 -0.60 4.16 9.87
N ASN A 92 -1.13 4.17 8.63
CA ASN A 92 -0.53 3.51 7.45
C ASN A 92 0.33 4.46 6.59
N VAL A 93 0.40 5.73 6.97
CA VAL A 93 1.29 6.71 6.34
C VAL A 93 2.06 7.41 7.44
N LEU A 94 3.38 7.34 7.40
CA LEU A 94 4.27 7.86 8.42
C LEU A 94 5.01 9.11 7.94
N THR A 95 5.07 10.15 8.76
CA THR A 95 5.85 11.35 8.44
C THR A 95 7.20 11.35 9.15
N ARG A 96 8.28 11.40 8.36
CA ARG A 96 9.66 11.53 8.84
C ARG A 96 10.37 12.66 8.11
N ASN A 97 10.81 13.67 8.86
CA ASN A 97 11.49 14.86 8.33
C ASN A 97 10.71 15.56 7.19
N GLY A 98 9.38 15.57 7.27
CA GLY A 98 8.49 16.18 6.26
C GLY A 98 8.24 15.32 5.02
N LEU A 99 8.82 14.12 4.95
CA LEU A 99 8.56 13.13 3.89
C LEU A 99 7.52 12.11 4.35
N LEU A 100 6.68 11.69 3.41
CA LEU A 100 5.66 10.65 3.61
C LEU A 100 6.24 9.28 3.28
N TYR A 101 6.05 8.33 4.18
CA TYR A 101 6.41 6.92 4.02
C TYR A 101 5.13 6.10 4.09
N PHE A 102 4.79 5.45 2.99
CA PHE A 102 3.58 4.63 2.89
C PHE A 102 3.91 3.20 3.32
N ILE A 103 3.19 2.67 4.28
CA ILE A 103 3.26 1.29 4.72
C ILE A 103 1.87 0.67 4.58
N ASP A 104 1.73 -0.65 4.80
CA ASP A 104 0.46 -1.39 4.91
C ASP A 104 -0.67 -0.93 3.96
N THR A 105 -0.33 -0.53 2.73
CA THR A 105 -1.29 -0.05 1.74
C THR A 105 -1.99 -1.19 1.06
N VAL A 106 -3.21 -0.95 0.57
CA VAL A 106 -3.97 -1.94 -0.20
C VAL A 106 -4.18 -1.43 -1.64
N PHE A 107 -3.54 -2.10 -2.59
CA PHE A 107 -3.70 -1.85 -4.02
C PHE A 107 -4.57 -2.90 -4.71
N TYR A 108 -5.48 -2.43 -5.57
CA TYR A 108 -6.24 -3.24 -6.51
C TYR A 108 -6.06 -2.72 -7.95
N LEU A 109 -6.30 -3.60 -8.91
CA LEU A 109 -6.49 -3.21 -10.30
C LEU A 109 -7.98 -3.04 -10.59
N THR A 110 -8.33 -2.10 -11.46
CA THR A 110 -9.69 -2.04 -12.01
C THR A 110 -9.93 -3.26 -12.90
N ALA A 111 -11.20 -3.66 -13.06
CA ALA A 111 -11.60 -4.85 -13.83
C ALA A 111 -11.08 -4.89 -15.28
N GLN A 112 -10.62 -3.76 -15.83
CA GLN A 112 -9.97 -3.70 -17.14
C GLN A 112 -8.58 -4.39 -17.16
N TYR A 113 -7.92 -4.49 -16.01
CA TYR A 113 -6.53 -4.93 -15.87
C TYR A 113 -6.35 -6.18 -14.97
N GLU A 114 -7.41 -6.74 -14.38
CA GLU A 114 -7.41 -8.00 -13.61
C GLU A 114 -7.23 -9.27 -14.48
#